data_AF-B0XJT2-F1
#
_entry.id   AF-B0XJT2-F1
#
_cell.length_a   1.000
_cell.length_b   1.000
_cell.length_c   1.000
_cell.angle_alpha   90.00
_cell.angle_beta   90.00
_cell.angle_gamma   90.00
#
_symmetry.space_group_name_H-M   'P 1'
#
loop_
_entity.id
_entity.type
_entity.pdbx_description
1 polymer ?
#
loop_
_entity_poly.entity_id
_entity_poly.type
_entity_poly.pdbx_seq_one_letter_code
_entity_poly.pdbx_strand_id
1 'polypeptide(L)'
;MKVDRCFFVVLLGIQLIRAFNPDAPGYVLRAIEYLTAVHGGVFCAVFYDVAPQYPRENVFNEVLKSPRLDHVMKYVLDGTEHEKIYELPRKPSLLINIVVQGVKPQLHETVPGIAVYWDSGFADVFKEVAFDYERMQPFYVVLNYEHFSGYEMYSTSYRNSLISAFRFVHITLVEAGLLDLWKRQWRDTLRSKYIGRRPRVDISEKADLNFDDMQPAWMALGVGLLASFVGFLGELNPSSQNV
;
A
#
# COMPACT_ATOMS: atom_id res chain seq x y z
N MET A 1 -2.70 -21.56 -9.94
CA MET A 1 -3.24 -22.25 -8.75
C MET A 1 -4.60 -21.62 -8.46
N LYS A 2 -5.70 -22.37 -8.47
CA LYS A 2 -7.05 -21.82 -8.24
C LYS A 2 -7.25 -21.54 -6.74
N VAL A 3 -7.17 -20.27 -6.36
CA VAL A 3 -7.48 -19.78 -5.01
C VAL A 3 -9.00 -19.54 -4.96
N ASP A 4 -9.79 -20.61 -5.00
CA ASP A 4 -11.23 -20.47 -5.33
C ASP A 4 -12.10 -20.01 -4.14
N ARG A 5 -11.58 -19.84 -2.91
CA ARG A 5 -12.43 -19.45 -1.75
C ARG A 5 -11.65 -18.65 -0.70
N CYS A 6 -11.35 -17.37 -0.98
CA CYS A 6 -10.95 -16.41 0.04
C CYS A 6 -12.20 -15.79 0.70
N PHE A 7 -12.37 -15.96 2.01
CA PHE A 7 -13.41 -15.29 2.78
C PHE A 7 -12.82 -14.06 3.47
N PHE A 8 -13.13 -12.86 2.98
CA PHE A 8 -12.73 -11.62 3.62
C PHE A 8 -13.70 -11.27 4.75
N VAL A 9 -13.27 -11.45 5.99
CA VAL A 9 -14.01 -10.94 7.17
C VAL A 9 -13.40 -9.61 7.58
N VAL A 10 -13.91 -8.52 7.00
CA VAL A 10 -13.50 -7.16 7.38
C VAL A 10 -14.11 -6.82 8.75
N LEU A 11 -13.33 -6.99 9.81
CA LEU A 11 -13.68 -6.49 11.14
C LEU A 11 -13.37 -4.99 11.22
N LEU A 12 -14.30 -4.18 10.72
CA LEU A 12 -14.23 -2.72 10.79
C LEU A 12 -14.26 -2.27 12.28
N GLY A 13 -13.14 -1.75 12.77
CA GLY A 13 -13.06 -0.88 13.95
C GLY A 13 -13.02 -1.53 15.33
N ILE A 14 -12.12 -2.49 15.57
CA ILE A 14 -12.13 -3.31 16.79
C ILE A 14 -11.87 -2.53 18.10
N GLN A 15 -11.23 -1.37 18.06
CA GLN A 15 -10.98 -0.58 19.28
C GLN A 15 -12.20 0.23 19.74
N LEU A 16 -13.10 0.57 18.82
CA LEU A 16 -14.46 0.99 19.16
C LEU A 16 -15.26 -0.18 19.73
N ILE A 17 -15.03 -1.40 19.24
CA ILE A 17 -15.73 -2.61 19.73
C ILE A 17 -15.27 -2.99 21.14
N ARG A 18 -13.98 -2.88 21.51
CA ARG A 18 -13.52 -3.19 22.88
C ARG A 18 -14.06 -2.22 23.94
N ALA A 19 -14.22 -0.94 23.58
CA ALA A 19 -14.87 0.05 24.44
C ALA A 19 -16.38 -0.18 24.60
N PHE A 20 -17.02 -0.86 23.63
CA PHE A 20 -18.47 -1.10 23.61
C PHE A 20 -18.89 -2.52 24.02
N ASN A 21 -18.01 -3.51 23.88
CA ASN A 21 -18.33 -4.90 24.10
C ASN A 21 -17.06 -5.69 24.54
N PRO A 22 -16.94 -6.05 25.84
CA PRO A 22 -15.83 -6.86 26.32
C PRO A 22 -15.80 -8.27 25.70
N ASP A 23 -16.89 -8.73 25.10
CA ASP A 23 -17.00 -10.07 24.50
C ASP A 23 -16.55 -10.12 23.02
N ALA A 24 -16.10 -9.01 22.45
CA ALA A 24 -15.64 -8.93 21.06
C ALA A 24 -14.57 -9.97 20.68
N PRO A 25 -13.53 -10.21 21.50
CA PRO A 25 -12.55 -11.26 21.20
C PRO A 25 -13.23 -12.64 21.12
N GLY A 26 -14.20 -12.89 22.00
CA GLY A 26 -14.96 -14.15 22.03
C GLY A 26 -15.77 -14.39 20.77
N TYR A 27 -16.34 -13.33 20.17
CA TYR A 27 -17.06 -13.42 18.90
C TYR A 27 -16.13 -13.77 17.74
N VAL A 28 -14.97 -13.09 17.65
CA VAL A 28 -13.96 -13.37 16.61
C VAL A 28 -13.45 -14.81 16.73
N LEU A 29 -13.17 -15.28 17.95
CA LEU A 29 -12.74 -16.65 18.19
C LEU A 29 -13.79 -17.68 17.75
N ARG A 30 -15.08 -17.46 18.09
CA ARG A 30 -16.17 -18.33 17.64
C ARG A 30 -16.34 -18.32 16.12
N ALA A 31 -16.15 -17.18 15.47
CA ALA A 31 -16.21 -17.08 14.02
C ALA A 31 -15.06 -17.87 13.36
N ILE A 32 -13.83 -17.76 13.90
CA ILE A 32 -12.68 -18.54 13.43
C ILE A 32 -12.94 -20.04 13.62
N GLU A 33 -13.40 -20.47 14.81
CA GLU A 33 -13.73 -21.87 15.08
C GLU A 33 -14.86 -22.41 14.21
N TYR A 34 -15.86 -21.58 13.92
CA TYR A 34 -16.93 -21.96 13.01
C TYR A 34 -16.39 -22.15 11.59
N LEU A 35 -15.55 -21.23 11.12
CA LEU A 35 -14.93 -21.32 9.80
C LEU A 35 -13.99 -22.52 9.68
N THR A 36 -13.20 -22.83 10.72
CA THR A 36 -12.36 -24.04 10.76
C THR A 36 -13.19 -25.32 10.74
N ALA A 37 -14.32 -25.34 11.44
CA ALA A 37 -15.20 -26.52 11.51
C ALA A 37 -16.00 -26.75 10.22
N VAL A 38 -16.50 -25.69 9.59
CA VAL A 38 -17.36 -25.78 8.40
C VAL A 38 -16.56 -25.95 7.12
N HIS A 39 -15.39 -25.31 7.02
CA HIS A 39 -14.53 -25.44 5.86
C HIS A 39 -13.41 -26.43 6.16
N GLY A 40 -13.66 -27.71 5.87
CA GLY A 40 -12.61 -28.73 5.88
C GLY A 40 -11.50 -28.34 4.90
N GLY A 41 -10.40 -27.77 5.39
CA GLY A 41 -9.29 -27.26 4.58
C GLY A 41 -8.69 -25.96 5.10
N VAL A 42 -8.00 -25.24 4.21
CA VAL A 42 -7.40 -23.94 4.49
C VAL A 42 -8.43 -22.85 4.21
N PHE A 43 -8.64 -21.95 5.17
CA PHE A 43 -9.39 -20.71 4.94
C PHE A 43 -8.46 -19.52 5.20
N CYS A 44 -8.57 -18.50 4.37
CA CYS A 44 -7.85 -17.24 4.54
C CYS A 44 -8.80 -16.25 5.18
N ALA A 45 -8.44 -15.70 6.33
CA ALA A 45 -9.17 -14.62 6.98
C ALA A 45 -8.22 -13.43 7.15
N VAL A 46 -8.55 -12.32 6.50
CA VAL A 46 -7.81 -11.07 6.62
C VAL A 46 -8.45 -10.23 7.70
N PHE A 47 -7.63 -9.83 8.64
CA PHE A 47 -8.02 -9.16 9.86
C PHE A 47 -7.35 -7.79 9.88
N TYR A 48 -8.16 -6.73 9.93
CA TYR A 48 -7.68 -5.36 9.85
C TYR A 48 -7.93 -4.63 11.17
N ASP A 49 -6.86 -4.12 11.79
CA ASP A 49 -6.97 -3.24 12.94
C ASP A 49 -6.87 -1.78 12.51
N VAL A 50 -7.84 -0.97 12.93
CA VAL A 50 -7.96 0.45 12.57
C VAL A 50 -7.39 1.36 13.66
N ALA A 51 -6.87 0.84 14.77
CA ALA A 51 -6.26 1.66 15.82
C ALA A 51 -4.72 1.58 15.80
N PRO A 52 -4.06 2.45 15.02
CA PRO A 52 -2.60 2.47 14.93
C PRO A 52 -1.92 2.94 16.23
N GLN A 53 -2.68 3.48 17.19
CA GLN A 53 -2.15 4.11 18.40
C GLN A 53 -1.59 3.11 19.41
N TYR A 54 -2.02 1.83 19.38
CA TYR A 54 -1.54 0.79 20.30
C TYR A 54 -1.40 -0.57 19.58
N PRO A 55 -0.38 -0.73 18.72
CA PRO A 55 -0.23 -1.92 17.86
C PRO A 55 -0.10 -3.24 18.64
N ARG A 56 0.27 -3.18 19.93
CA ARG A 56 0.47 -4.36 20.79
C ARG A 56 -0.62 -4.54 21.85
N GLU A 57 -1.55 -3.59 22.01
CA GLU A 57 -2.61 -3.63 23.04
C GLU A 57 -4.01 -3.67 22.43
N ASN A 58 -4.12 -4.22 21.23
CA ASN A 58 -5.39 -4.41 20.55
C ASN A 58 -6.04 -5.76 20.91
N VAL A 59 -7.33 -5.86 20.62
CA VAL A 59 -8.11 -7.11 20.72
C VAL A 59 -7.49 -8.22 19.88
N PHE A 60 -6.79 -7.88 18.79
CA PHE A 60 -6.06 -8.87 18.00
C PHE A 60 -5.00 -9.59 18.81
N ASN A 61 -4.28 -8.90 19.68
CA ASN A 61 -3.31 -9.54 20.56
C ASN A 61 -3.99 -10.56 21.50
N GLU A 62 -5.20 -10.28 21.98
CA GLU A 62 -5.98 -11.24 22.80
C GLU A 62 -6.45 -12.44 21.99
N VAL A 63 -6.93 -12.23 20.76
CA VAL A 63 -7.33 -13.31 19.84
C VAL A 63 -6.11 -14.17 19.51
N LEU A 64 -4.96 -13.57 19.21
CA LEU A 64 -3.71 -14.27 18.89
C LEU A 64 -3.17 -15.06 20.08
N LYS A 65 -3.28 -14.53 21.30
CA LYS A 65 -2.89 -15.23 22.53
C LYS A 65 -3.92 -16.23 23.03
N SER A 66 -5.08 -16.33 22.40
CA SER A 66 -6.13 -17.25 22.85
C SER A 66 -5.69 -18.71 22.69
N PRO A 67 -5.79 -19.54 23.75
CA PRO A 67 -5.47 -20.97 23.68
C PRO A 67 -6.43 -21.73 22.77
N ARG A 68 -7.61 -21.15 22.50
CA ARG A 68 -8.62 -21.71 21.59
C ARG A 68 -8.11 -21.84 20.15
N LEU A 69 -7.09 -21.06 19.78
CA LEU A 69 -6.46 -21.10 18.47
C LEU A 69 -5.11 -21.82 18.46
N ASP A 70 -4.75 -22.59 19.48
CA ASP A 70 -3.43 -23.27 19.55
C ASP A 70 -3.24 -24.33 18.45
N HIS A 71 -4.34 -24.87 17.95
CA HIS A 71 -4.35 -25.79 16.81
C HIS A 71 -4.23 -25.07 15.45
N VAL A 72 -4.33 -23.73 15.44
CA VAL A 72 -4.26 -22.91 14.24
C VAL A 72 -2.88 -22.26 14.16
N MET A 73 -2.20 -22.44 13.04
CA MET A 73 -0.88 -21.85 12.83
C MET A 73 -1.03 -20.33 12.67
N LYS A 74 -0.31 -19.53 13.46
CA LYS A 74 -0.46 -18.07 13.50
C LYS A 74 0.77 -17.43 12.86
N TYR A 75 0.55 -16.56 11.88
CA TYR A 75 1.59 -15.72 11.27
C TYR A 75 1.20 -14.27 11.42
N VAL A 76 2.08 -13.47 12.02
CA VAL A 76 1.92 -12.02 12.14
C VAL A 76 2.89 -11.41 11.16
N LEU A 77 2.36 -10.88 10.06
CA LEU A 77 3.15 -10.10 9.11
C LEU A 77 3.14 -8.65 9.59
N ASP A 78 4.28 -8.16 10.06
CA ASP A 78 4.50 -6.74 10.25
C ASP A 78 4.74 -6.12 8.87
N GLY A 79 4.05 -5.03 8.54
CA GLY A 79 4.04 -4.46 7.18
C GLY A 79 5.42 -4.06 6.65
N THR A 80 6.42 -4.02 7.52
CA THR A 80 7.83 -3.71 7.25
C THR A 80 8.64 -4.88 6.68
N GLU A 81 8.21 -6.14 6.86
CA GLU A 81 9.00 -7.33 6.49
C GLU A 81 8.40 -8.11 5.31
N HIS A 82 8.19 -7.43 4.18
CA HIS A 82 7.71 -8.08 2.94
C HIS A 82 8.69 -9.14 2.40
N GLU A 83 9.99 -9.03 2.70
CA GLU A 83 11.02 -9.92 2.16
C GLU A 83 10.96 -11.34 2.73
N LYS A 84 10.34 -11.56 3.89
CA LYS A 84 10.25 -12.89 4.54
C LYS A 84 9.01 -13.71 4.16
N ILE A 85 8.16 -13.20 3.27
CA ILE A 85 6.97 -13.93 2.80
C ILE A 85 7.37 -15.30 2.18
N TYR A 86 8.56 -15.39 1.58
CA TYR A 86 9.09 -16.62 0.98
C TYR A 86 9.55 -17.67 2.01
N GLU A 87 9.74 -17.29 3.28
CA GLU A 87 10.13 -18.20 4.38
C GLU A 87 8.91 -18.88 5.03
N LEU A 88 7.70 -18.45 4.69
CA LEU A 88 6.47 -19.05 5.20
C LEU A 88 6.27 -20.46 4.60
N PRO A 89 5.73 -21.43 5.37
CA PRO A 89 5.41 -22.72 4.82
C PRO A 89 4.42 -22.57 3.67
N ARG A 90 4.60 -23.35 2.60
CA ARG A 90 3.83 -23.24 1.35
C ARG A 90 2.30 -23.39 1.52
N LYS A 91 1.83 -23.87 2.67
CA LYS A 91 0.41 -24.13 2.99
C LYS A 91 0.11 -23.90 4.48
N PRO A 92 0.05 -22.64 4.95
CA PRO A 92 -0.35 -22.35 6.32
C PRO A 92 -1.85 -22.66 6.50
N SER A 93 -2.27 -23.14 7.67
CA SER A 93 -3.68 -23.37 7.98
C SER A 93 -4.46 -22.06 8.19
N LEU A 94 -3.77 -21.00 8.57
CA LEU A 94 -4.27 -19.63 8.65
C LEU A 94 -3.12 -18.66 8.33
N LEU A 95 -3.32 -17.75 7.38
CA LEU A 95 -2.40 -16.66 7.11
C LEU A 95 -3.09 -15.34 7.43
N ILE A 96 -2.61 -14.63 8.44
CA ILE A 96 -3.12 -13.32 8.83
C ILE A 96 -2.17 -12.27 8.25
N ASN A 97 -2.57 -11.64 7.15
CA ASN A 97 -1.82 -10.53 6.57
C ASN A 97 -2.28 -9.23 7.23
N ILE A 98 -1.45 -8.65 8.10
CA ILE A 98 -1.75 -7.38 8.78
C ILE A 98 -0.99 -6.28 8.04
N VAL A 99 -1.65 -5.61 7.10
CA VAL A 99 -1.12 -4.35 6.58
C VAL A 99 -1.37 -3.30 7.64
N VAL A 100 -0.41 -3.10 8.55
CA VAL A 100 -0.44 -2.00 9.51
C VAL A 100 -0.20 -0.72 8.73
N GLN A 101 -1.26 0.03 8.49
CA GLN A 101 -1.13 1.35 7.92
C GLN A 101 -0.49 2.26 8.99
N GLY A 102 0.67 2.84 8.68
CA GLY A 102 1.25 3.90 9.49
C GLY A 102 0.33 5.14 9.53
N VAL A 103 0.84 6.26 10.02
CA VAL A 103 0.14 7.55 9.97
C VAL A 103 -0.35 7.79 8.53
N LYS A 104 -1.64 8.10 8.36
CA LYS A 104 -2.24 8.36 7.05
C LYS A 104 -1.45 9.49 6.37
N PRO A 105 -0.71 9.21 5.28
CA PRO A 105 0.12 10.23 4.65
C PRO A 105 -0.78 11.36 4.15
N GLN A 106 -0.33 12.60 4.33
CA GLN A 106 -1.06 13.73 3.74
C GLN A 106 -0.95 13.66 2.22
N LEU A 107 -1.94 14.24 1.52
CA LEU A 107 -2.07 14.19 0.05
C LEU A 107 -0.81 14.67 -0.70
N HIS A 108 0.04 15.43 -0.04
CA HIS A 108 1.25 16.02 -0.61
C HIS A 108 2.56 15.37 -0.15
N GLU A 109 2.51 14.47 0.83
CA GLU A 109 3.70 13.85 1.42
C GLU A 109 4.12 12.61 0.62
N THR A 110 5.39 12.57 0.23
CA THR A 110 5.99 11.40 -0.41
C THR A 110 6.63 10.53 0.64
N VAL A 111 6.04 9.36 0.91
CA VAL A 111 6.64 8.38 1.83
C VAL A 111 7.04 7.14 1.02
N PRO A 112 8.34 6.95 0.75
CA PRO A 112 8.80 5.81 -0.04
C PRO A 112 8.50 4.49 0.67
N GLY A 113 8.17 3.46 -0.11
CA GLY A 113 7.92 2.11 0.41
C GLY A 113 6.54 1.88 1.04
N ILE A 114 5.63 2.85 1.01
CA ILE A 114 4.27 2.69 1.53
C ILE A 114 3.30 2.31 0.40
N ALA A 115 2.54 1.23 0.62
CA ALA A 115 1.35 0.90 -0.15
C ALA A 115 0.11 1.40 0.59
N VAL A 116 -0.77 2.12 -0.11
CA VAL A 116 -2.03 2.63 0.43
C VAL A 116 -3.18 2.03 -0.34
N TYR A 117 -4.14 1.46 0.37
CA TYR A 117 -5.42 1.07 -0.21
C TYR A 117 -6.34 2.29 -0.28
N TRP A 118 -6.86 2.57 -1.48
CA TRP A 118 -7.87 3.59 -1.70
C TRP A 118 -9.01 3.08 -2.56
N ASP A 119 -10.14 3.78 -2.44
CA ASP A 119 -11.22 3.68 -3.39
C ASP A 119 -10.73 4.08 -4.80
N SER A 120 -11.23 3.39 -5.82
CA SER A 120 -10.83 3.60 -7.22
C SER A 120 -10.99 5.05 -7.67
N GLY A 121 -12.09 5.72 -7.28
CA GLY A 121 -12.33 7.10 -7.65
C GLY A 121 -11.33 8.07 -7.01
N PHE A 122 -10.88 7.78 -5.80
CA PHE A 122 -9.79 8.52 -5.16
C PHE A 122 -8.44 8.20 -5.78
N ALA A 123 -8.15 6.92 -6.05
CA ALA A 123 -6.89 6.49 -6.65
C ALA A 123 -6.62 7.17 -7.99
N ASP A 124 -7.66 7.31 -8.83
CA ASP A 124 -7.56 8.03 -10.12
C ASP A 124 -7.18 9.51 -9.93
N VAL A 125 -7.84 10.20 -9.00
CA VAL A 125 -7.54 11.61 -8.70
C VAL A 125 -6.13 11.74 -8.13
N PHE A 126 -5.74 10.82 -7.26
CA PHE A 126 -4.42 10.79 -6.68
C PHE A 126 -3.34 10.52 -7.72
N LYS A 127 -3.58 9.65 -8.70
CA LYS A 127 -2.65 9.41 -9.80
C LYS A 127 -2.33 10.70 -10.57
N GLU A 128 -3.34 11.55 -10.76
CA GLU A 128 -3.18 12.81 -11.48
C GLU A 128 -2.55 13.91 -10.62
N VAL A 129 -2.86 13.93 -9.32
CA VAL A 129 -2.38 14.96 -8.38
C VAL A 129 -0.98 14.64 -7.86
N ALA A 130 -0.64 13.36 -7.73
CA ALA A 130 0.65 12.88 -7.28
C ALA A 130 1.64 12.71 -8.45
N PHE A 131 1.82 13.79 -9.20
CA PHE A 131 2.85 13.87 -10.24
C PHE A 131 4.10 14.59 -9.69
N ASP A 132 5.25 13.94 -9.80
CA ASP A 132 6.55 14.53 -9.53
C ASP A 132 6.99 15.34 -10.76
N TYR A 133 6.82 16.65 -10.70
CA TYR A 133 7.25 17.54 -11.78
C TYR A 133 8.77 17.65 -11.88
N GLU A 134 9.51 17.33 -10.81
CA GLU A 134 10.98 17.39 -10.84
C GLU A 134 11.55 16.22 -11.61
N ARG A 135 10.95 15.03 -11.43
CA ARG A 135 11.36 13.79 -12.11
C ARG A 135 10.51 13.47 -13.34
N MET A 136 9.51 14.30 -13.64
CA MET A 136 8.52 14.09 -14.71
C MET A 136 7.86 12.70 -14.68
N GLN A 137 7.55 12.20 -13.49
CA GLN A 137 6.95 10.88 -13.29
C GLN A 137 5.92 10.88 -12.15
N PRO A 138 4.91 10.00 -12.15
CA PRO A 138 4.00 9.85 -11.02
C PRO A 138 4.75 9.34 -9.77
N PHE A 139 4.48 9.93 -8.60
CA PHE A 139 5.08 9.51 -7.32
C PHE A 139 4.65 8.11 -6.91
N TYR A 140 3.41 7.76 -7.21
CA TYR A 140 2.86 6.45 -6.90
C TYR A 140 2.69 5.66 -8.18
N VAL A 141 3.24 4.44 -8.17
CA VAL A 141 2.89 3.45 -9.17
C VAL A 141 1.55 2.86 -8.75
N VAL A 142 0.51 3.11 -9.54
CA VAL A 142 -0.75 2.38 -9.37
C VAL A 142 -0.46 0.93 -9.78
N LEU A 143 -0.32 0.07 -8.77
CA LEU A 143 -0.12 -1.34 -9.00
C LEU A 143 -1.40 -1.87 -9.64
N ASN A 144 -1.25 -2.50 -10.80
CA ASN A 144 -2.34 -2.91 -11.69
C ASN A 144 -3.08 -4.15 -11.17
N TYR A 145 -3.28 -4.23 -9.85
CA TYR A 145 -4.15 -5.25 -9.26
C TYR A 145 -5.57 -5.01 -9.75
N GLU A 146 -6.27 -6.11 -10.04
CA GLU A 146 -7.68 -6.09 -10.39
C GLU A 146 -8.40 -5.12 -9.46
N HIS A 147 -8.98 -4.07 -10.04
CA HIS A 147 -9.62 -3.01 -9.27
C HIS A 147 -10.64 -3.68 -8.36
N PHE A 148 -10.39 -3.62 -7.05
CA PHE A 148 -11.41 -4.00 -6.11
C PHE A 148 -12.48 -2.91 -6.20
N SER A 149 -13.51 -3.17 -7.00
CA SER A 149 -14.72 -2.36 -7.03
C SER A 149 -15.46 -2.59 -5.72
N GLY A 150 -14.93 -1.99 -4.65
CA GLY A 150 -15.61 -1.95 -3.37
C GLY A 150 -16.94 -1.23 -3.54
N TYR A 151 -17.93 -1.67 -2.78
CA TYR A 151 -19.17 -0.91 -2.67
C TYR A 151 -18.88 0.42 -1.97
N GLU A 152 -19.41 1.52 -2.50
CA GLU A 152 -19.38 2.81 -1.80
C GLU A 152 -20.15 2.66 -0.48
N MET A 153 -19.41 2.63 0.63
CA MET A 153 -19.98 2.38 1.95
C MET A 153 -20.07 3.69 2.73
N TYR A 154 -21.29 4.04 3.12
CA TYR A 154 -21.53 5.11 4.09
C TYR A 154 -21.66 4.48 5.47
N SER A 155 -20.81 4.91 6.41
CA SER A 155 -20.90 4.47 7.80
C SER A 155 -21.77 5.42 8.60
N THR A 156 -22.74 4.88 9.33
CA THR A 156 -23.55 5.60 10.32
C THR A 156 -23.39 4.93 11.68
N SER A 157 -23.50 5.68 12.77
CA SER A 157 -23.53 5.10 14.11
C SER A 157 -24.59 4.00 14.24
N TYR A 158 -24.28 2.96 15.00
CA TYR A 158 -25.17 1.82 15.19
C TYR A 158 -26.51 2.29 15.80
N ARG A 159 -27.65 1.85 15.22
CA ARG A 159 -29.02 2.23 15.60
C ARG A 159 -29.41 3.70 15.35
N ASN A 160 -28.90 4.32 14.29
CA ASN A 160 -29.42 5.60 13.85
C ASN A 160 -30.84 5.44 13.27
N SER A 161 -31.84 6.10 13.86
CA SER A 161 -33.23 6.11 13.36
C SER A 161 -33.36 6.70 11.95
N LEU A 162 -32.37 7.49 11.53
CA LEU A 162 -32.32 8.11 10.21
C LEU A 162 -31.76 7.20 9.12
N ILE A 163 -31.35 5.96 9.41
CA ILE A 163 -30.72 5.09 8.41
C ILE A 163 -31.61 4.84 7.18
N SER A 164 -32.93 4.71 7.40
CA SER A 164 -33.91 4.56 6.32
C SER A 164 -34.01 5.83 5.47
N ALA A 165 -34.05 6.99 6.11
CA ALA A 165 -34.08 8.29 5.43
C ALA A 165 -32.79 8.52 4.63
N PHE A 166 -31.61 8.24 5.21
CA PHE A 166 -30.33 8.32 4.50
C PHE A 166 -30.27 7.40 3.29
N ARG A 167 -30.77 6.15 3.43
CA ARG A 167 -30.84 5.22 2.30
C ARG A 167 -31.73 5.75 1.18
N PHE A 168 -32.91 6.27 1.52
CA PHE A 168 -33.83 6.86 0.54
C PHE A 168 -33.23 8.06 -0.17
N VAL A 169 -32.61 8.98 0.57
CA VAL A 169 -31.93 10.15 0.01
C VAL A 169 -30.78 9.73 -0.89
N HIS A 170 -29.95 8.76 -0.47
CA HIS A 170 -28.85 8.25 -1.29
C HIS A 170 -29.36 7.68 -2.61
N ILE A 171 -30.37 6.79 -2.58
CA ILE A 171 -30.98 6.23 -3.80
C ILE A 171 -31.49 7.36 -4.69
N THR A 172 -32.23 8.32 -4.13
CA THR A 172 -32.78 9.46 -4.90
C THR A 172 -31.68 10.29 -5.56
N LEU A 173 -30.57 10.55 -4.86
CA LEU A 173 -29.43 11.30 -5.40
C LEU A 173 -28.65 10.53 -6.48
N VAL A 174 -28.54 9.20 -6.35
CA VAL A 174 -27.94 8.33 -7.37
C VAL A 174 -28.82 8.30 -8.60
N GLU A 175 -30.11 8.03 -8.46
CA GLU A 175 -31.07 7.95 -9.58
C GLU A 175 -31.21 9.29 -10.32
N ALA A 176 -31.16 10.41 -9.59
CA ALA A 176 -31.14 11.74 -10.19
C ALA A 176 -29.81 12.11 -10.86
N GLY A 177 -28.75 11.29 -10.73
CA GLY A 177 -27.41 11.58 -11.24
C GLY A 177 -26.66 12.71 -10.52
N LEU A 178 -27.19 13.22 -9.41
CA LEU A 178 -26.60 14.33 -8.66
C LEU A 178 -25.30 13.92 -7.96
N LEU A 179 -25.22 12.68 -7.45
CA LEU A 179 -23.99 12.19 -6.81
C LEU A 179 -22.83 12.12 -7.80
N ASP A 180 -23.06 11.66 -9.02
CA ASP A 180 -22.03 11.61 -10.07
C ASP A 180 -21.59 13.00 -10.52
N LEU A 181 -22.54 13.93 -10.63
CA LEU A 181 -22.24 15.34 -10.92
C LEU A 181 -21.35 15.94 -9.84
N TRP A 182 -21.66 15.73 -8.56
CA TRP A 182 -20.86 16.23 -7.45
C TRP A 182 -19.48 15.58 -7.39
N LYS A 183 -19.37 14.27 -7.64
CA LYS A 183 -18.06 13.60 -7.75
C LYS A 183 -17.22 14.24 -8.84
N ARG A 184 -17.78 14.53 -10.02
CA ARG A 184 -17.08 15.23 -11.11
C ARG A 184 -16.63 16.63 -10.68
N GLN A 185 -17.52 17.44 -10.13
CA GLN A 185 -17.20 18.79 -9.66
C GLN A 185 -16.11 18.78 -8.58
N TRP A 186 -16.18 17.84 -7.63
CA TRP A 186 -15.18 17.68 -6.60
C TRP A 186 -13.83 17.27 -7.17
N ARG A 187 -13.79 16.34 -8.15
CA ARG A 187 -12.56 16.00 -8.88
C ARG A 187 -11.96 17.20 -9.59
N ASP A 188 -12.77 17.99 -10.30
CA ASP A 188 -12.31 19.19 -10.99
C ASP A 188 -11.80 20.27 -10.01
N THR A 189 -12.44 20.39 -8.85
CA THR A 189 -11.99 21.28 -7.78
C THR A 189 -10.66 20.82 -7.19
N LEU A 190 -10.50 19.53 -6.94
CA LEU A 190 -9.21 18.98 -6.48
C LEU A 190 -8.13 19.16 -7.53
N ARG A 191 -8.41 18.84 -8.79
CA ARG A 191 -7.49 19.06 -9.90
C ARG A 191 -7.05 20.52 -9.94
N SER A 192 -7.98 21.47 -9.99
CA SER A 192 -7.63 22.91 -10.04
C SER A 192 -6.89 23.40 -8.79
N LYS A 193 -7.17 22.84 -7.61
CA LYS A 193 -6.50 23.23 -6.36
C LYS A 193 -5.09 22.67 -6.23
N TYR A 194 -4.84 21.46 -6.73
CA TYR A 194 -3.58 20.75 -6.48
C TYR A 194 -2.70 20.59 -7.74
N ILE A 195 -3.29 20.46 -8.92
CA ILE A 195 -2.55 20.47 -10.19
C ILE A 195 -2.08 21.90 -10.47
N GLY A 196 -0.77 22.08 -10.59
CA GLY A 196 -0.14 23.36 -10.94
C GLY A 196 0.10 24.34 -9.78
N ARG A 197 -0.40 24.06 -8.57
CA ARG A 197 -0.12 24.90 -7.37
C ARG A 197 1.05 24.43 -6.52
N ARG A 198 1.67 23.28 -6.82
CA ARG A 198 2.98 22.99 -6.22
C ARG A 198 3.96 24.05 -6.72
N PRO A 199 4.76 24.67 -5.83
CA PRO A 199 5.83 25.55 -6.25
C PRO A 199 6.61 24.78 -7.31
N ARG A 200 6.58 25.28 -8.54
CA ARG A 200 7.62 24.91 -9.49
C ARG A 200 8.86 25.48 -8.84
N VAL A 201 9.62 24.63 -8.17
CA VAL A 201 10.99 24.99 -7.81
C VAL A 201 11.58 25.43 -9.13
N ASP A 202 11.91 26.71 -9.22
CA ASP A 202 12.33 27.30 -10.47
C ASP A 202 13.52 26.47 -10.93
N ILE A 203 13.39 25.82 -12.10
CA ILE A 203 14.39 24.85 -12.56
C ILE A 203 15.75 25.55 -12.74
N SER A 204 15.76 26.89 -12.78
CA SER A 204 16.97 27.71 -12.73
C SER A 204 17.81 27.53 -11.46
N GLU A 205 17.25 27.04 -10.35
CA GLU A 205 18.03 26.71 -9.13
C GLU A 205 18.39 25.22 -9.03
N LYS A 206 17.88 24.37 -9.93
CA LYS A 206 18.16 22.93 -9.87
C LYS A 206 19.32 22.51 -10.76
N ALA A 207 20.42 22.26 -10.07
CA ALA A 207 21.49 21.31 -10.35
C ALA A 207 22.54 21.76 -11.36
N ASP A 208 23.52 22.52 -10.86
CA ASP A 208 24.89 22.23 -11.25
C ASP A 208 25.13 20.73 -11.04
N LEU A 209 25.59 20.03 -12.08
CA LEU A 209 25.99 18.62 -11.98
C LEU A 209 27.00 18.48 -10.84
N ASN A 210 26.67 17.69 -9.82
CA ASN A 210 27.63 17.41 -8.77
C ASN A 210 28.77 16.57 -9.37
N PHE A 211 29.97 16.77 -8.84
CA PHE A 211 31.16 16.04 -9.32
C PHE A 211 30.97 14.51 -9.25
N ASP A 212 30.21 14.04 -8.27
CA ASP A 212 29.86 12.63 -8.09
C ASP A 212 29.05 12.06 -9.26
N ASP A 213 28.17 12.86 -9.88
CA ASP A 213 27.39 12.44 -11.05
C ASP A 213 28.27 12.30 -12.31
N MET A 214 29.42 13.00 -12.34
CA MET A 214 30.41 12.91 -13.41
C MET A 214 31.45 11.80 -13.18
N GLN A 215 31.47 11.16 -12.01
CA GLN A 215 32.46 10.15 -11.65
C GLN A 215 32.55 8.98 -12.65
N PRO A 216 31.44 8.44 -13.21
CA PRO A 216 31.52 7.38 -14.22
C PRO A 216 32.22 7.83 -15.50
N ALA A 217 32.02 9.09 -15.92
CA ALA A 217 32.67 9.64 -17.11
C ALA A 217 34.19 9.79 -16.90
N TRP A 218 34.61 10.26 -15.72
CA TRP A 218 36.03 10.34 -15.36
C TRP A 218 36.70 8.96 -15.27
N MET A 219 36.01 7.97 -14.72
CA MET A 219 36.49 6.59 -14.65
C MET A 219 36.69 6.01 -16.05
N ALA A 220 35.71 6.20 -16.95
CA ALA A 220 35.82 5.76 -18.34
C ALA A 220 37.01 6.41 -19.06
N LEU A 221 37.20 7.72 -18.85
CA LEU A 221 38.32 8.47 -19.42
C LEU A 221 39.66 7.96 -18.89
N GLY A 222 39.77 7.72 -17.58
CA GLY A 222 40.96 7.16 -16.94
C GLY A 222 41.33 5.76 -17.46
N VAL A 223 40.34 4.87 -17.60
CA VAL A 223 40.56 3.53 -18.16
C VAL A 223 41.00 3.60 -19.62
N GLY A 224 40.38 4.47 -20.43
CA GLY A 224 40.73 4.67 -21.82
C GLY A 224 42.17 5.18 -22.01
N LEU A 225 42.58 6.15 -21.19
CA LEU A 225 43.95 6.67 -21.19
C LEU A 225 44.96 5.60 -20.77
N LEU A 226 44.66 4.81 -19.74
CA LEU A 226 45.54 3.77 -19.26
C LEU A 226 45.72 2.65 -20.30
N ALA A 227 44.63 2.21 -20.94
CA ALA A 227 44.69 1.23 -22.02
C ALA A 227 45.52 1.74 -23.22
N SER A 228 45.31 3.00 -23.62
CA SER A 228 46.05 3.64 -24.72
C SER A 228 47.54 3.74 -24.40
N PHE A 229 47.88 4.09 -23.16
CA PHE A 229 49.26 4.18 -22.70
C PHE A 229 49.97 2.82 -22.70
N VAL A 230 49.29 1.75 -22.26
CA VAL A 230 49.82 0.37 -22.32
C VAL A 230 50.06 -0.06 -23.77
N GLY A 231 49.13 0.24 -24.68
CA GLY A 231 49.30 -0.03 -26.11
C GLY A 231 50.53 0.67 -26.69
N PHE A 232 50.69 1.95 -26.38
CA PHE A 232 51.84 2.76 -26.80
C PHE A 232 53.19 2.21 -26.29
N LEU A 233 53.25 1.80 -25.02
CA LEU A 233 54.46 1.16 -24.48
C LEU A 233 54.77 -0.19 -25.13
N GLY A 234 53.74 -0.94 -25.52
CA GLY A 234 53.89 -2.17 -26.29
C GLY A 234 54.53 -1.94 -27.66
N GLU A 235 54.12 -0.87 -28.36
CA GLU A 235 54.69 -0.48 -29.66
C GLU A 235 56.14 0.00 -29.55
N LEU A 236 56.48 0.69 -28.46
CA LEU A 236 57.84 1.16 -28.22
C LEU A 236 58.83 0.06 -27.87
N ASN A 237 58.38 -1.17 -27.60
CA ASN A 237 59.28 -2.27 -27.27
C ASN A 237 59.92 -2.84 -28.56
N PRO A 238 61.23 -2.62 -28.80
CA PRO A 238 61.91 -2.98 -30.04
C PRO A 238 62.04 -4.49 -30.27
N SER A 239 61.71 -5.31 -29.27
CA SER A 239 61.71 -6.78 -29.37
C SER A 239 60.65 -7.36 -30.32
N SER A 240 59.70 -6.56 -30.80
CA SER A 240 58.68 -6.98 -31.78
C SER A 240 59.11 -6.89 -33.26
N GLN A 241 60.25 -6.29 -33.57
CA GLN A 241 60.72 -6.09 -34.96
C GLN A 241 61.62 -7.22 -35.51
N ASN A 242 61.86 -8.29 -34.75
CA ASN A 242 62.72 -9.41 -35.16
C ASN A 242 61.93 -10.68 -35.54
N VAL A 243 60.90 -10.55 -36.39
CA VAL A 243 60.24 -11.68 -37.09
C VAL A 243 60.03 -11.32 -38.55
#